data_AF-A0A4R5VIC3-F1
#
_entry.id   AF-A0A4R5VIC3-F1
#
_cell.length_a   1.000
_cell.length_b   1.000
_cell.length_c   1.000
_cell.angle_alpha   90.00
_cell.angle_beta   90.00
_cell.angle_gamma   90.00
#
_symmetry.space_group_name_H-M   'P 1'
#
loop_
_entity.id
_entity.type
_entity.pdbx_description
1 polymer ?
#
loop_
_entity_poly.entity_id
_entity_poly.type
_entity_poly.pdbx_seq_one_letter_code
_entity_poly.pdbx_strand_id
1 'polypeptide(L)' 'MKWGVLLGSLLIILTMILYQWPKLHQHQKRDKFAFLSLSILGWILAILLIFFPDLPGPTQFVSWMYEPLGKWLAK' A
#
# COMPACT_ATOMS: atom_id res chain seq x y z
N MET A 1 5.07 19.17 7.68
CA MET A 1 3.75 18.49 7.61
C MET A 1 3.84 17.02 7.17
N LYS A 2 4.68 16.64 6.20
CA LYS A 2 4.88 15.22 5.77
C LYS A 2 5.29 14.26 6.89
N TRP A 3 6.19 14.68 7.79
CA TRP A 3 6.61 13.90 8.96
C TRP A 3 5.48 13.61 9.95
N GLY A 4 4.50 14.51 10.08
CA GLY A 4 3.33 14.29 10.93
C GLY A 4 2.40 13.22 10.36
N VAL A 5 2.21 13.20 9.03
CA VAL A 5 1.44 12.14 8.35
C VAL A 5 2.16 10.79 8.46
N LEU A 6 3.50 10.80 8.39
CA LEU A 6 4.33 9.60 8.51
C LEU A 6 4.30 9.00 9.92
N LEU A 7 4.41 9.85 10.95
CA LEU A 7 4.25 9.43 12.35
C LEU A 7 2.82 8.97 12.63
N GLY A 8 1.82 9.68 12.12
CA GLY A 8 0.41 9.31 12.27
C GLY A 8 0.09 7.95 11.64
N SER A 9 0.60 7.69 10.43
CA SER A 9 0.39 6.39 9.75
C SER A 9 1.07 5.24 10.49
N LEU A 10 2.30 5.46 11.00
CA LEU A 10 2.99 4.48 11.84
C LEU A 10 2.19 4.16 13.10
N LEU A 11 1.64 5.18 13.76
CA LEU A 11 0.88 5.04 15.01
C LEU A 11 -0.40 4.25 14.78
N ILE A 12 -1.14 4.53 13.70
CA ILE A 12 -2.34 3.79 13.29
C ILE A 12 -2.01 2.32 13.04
N ILE A 13 -0.97 2.03 12.27
CA ILE A 13 -0.56 0.66 11.95
C ILE A 13 -0.13 -0.08 13.21
N LEU A 14 0.61 0.58 14.11
CA LEU A 14 1.01 -0.01 15.38
C LEU A 14 -0.22 -0.37 16.24
N THR A 15 -1.23 0.51 16.33
CA THR A 15 -2.48 0.21 17.03
C THR A 15 -3.29 -0.90 16.37
N MET A 16 -3.33 -0.96 15.03
CA MET A 16 -3.95 -2.05 14.29
C MET A 16 -3.28 -3.39 14.61
N ILE A 17 -1.95 -3.42 14.60
CA ILE A 17 -1.17 -4.62 14.91
C ILE A 17 -1.44 -5.05 16.36
N LEU A 18 -1.34 -4.14 17.32
CA LEU A 18 -1.58 -4.44 18.74
C LEU A 18 -2.99 -4.96 19.01
N TYR A 19 -4.01 -4.44 18.30
CA TYR A 19 -5.38 -4.91 18.45
C TYR A 19 -5.66 -6.24 17.74
N GLN A 20 -5.11 -6.45 16.54
CA GLN A 20 -5.32 -7.67 15.78
C GLN A 20 -4.47 -8.85 16.26
N TRP A 21 -3.29 -8.61 16.84
CA TRP A 21 -2.39 -9.66 17.34
C TRP A 21 -2.99 -10.60 18.39
N PRO A 22 -3.72 -10.13 19.42
CA PRO A 22 -4.42 -11.00 20.37
C PRO A 22 -5.67 -11.67 19.76
N LYS A 23 -6.27 -11.06 18.73
CA LYS A 23 -7.47 -11.57 18.05
C LYS A 23 -7.15 -12.62 17.00
N LEU A 24 -5.95 -12.58 16.42
CA LEU A 24 -5.37 -13.61 15.57
C LEU A 24 -5.05 -14.83 16.43
N HIS A 25 -5.93 -15.83 16.34
CA HIS A 25 -5.86 -17.10 17.08
C HIS A 25 -4.41 -17.61 17.20
N GLN A 26 -4.02 -17.89 18.44
CA GLN A 26 -2.65 -18.20 18.87
C GLN A 26 -2.00 -19.39 18.13
N HIS A 27 -2.76 -20.17 17.35
CA HIS A 27 -2.31 -21.36 16.63
C HIS A 27 -2.07 -21.18 15.12
N GLN A 28 -2.47 -20.06 14.50
CA GLN A 28 -2.19 -19.81 13.08
C GLN A 28 -1.06 -18.80 12.88
N LYS A 29 0.19 -19.29 12.97
CA LYS A 29 1.39 -18.48 12.68
C LYS A 29 1.40 -17.92 11.23
N ARG A 30 0.71 -18.61 10.31
CA ARG A 30 0.55 -18.19 8.90
C ARG A 30 -0.27 -16.91 8.78
N ASP A 31 -1.37 -16.79 9.52
CA ASP A 31 -2.24 -15.62 9.47
C ASP A 31 -1.54 -14.37 10.02
N LYS A 32 -0.74 -14.54 11.09
CA LYS A 32 0.08 -13.46 11.63
C LYS A 32 1.13 -12.98 10.62
N PHE A 33 1.73 -13.91 9.88
CA PHE A 33 2.70 -13.56 8.85
C PHE A 33 2.06 -12.84 7.66
N ALA A 34 0.89 -13.31 7.20
CA ALA A 34 0.12 -12.65 6.14
C ALA A 34 -0.34 -11.24 6.54
N PHE A 35 -0.84 -11.09 7.77
CA PHE A 35 -1.23 -9.79 8.29
C PHE A 35 -0.05 -8.82 8.39
N LEU A 36 1.11 -9.30 8.87
CA LEU A 36 2.31 -8.49 8.99
C LEU A 36 2.85 -8.08 7.61
N SER A 37 2.90 -9.01 6.64
CA SER A 37 3.38 -8.71 5.29
C SER A 37 2.49 -7.70 4.57
N LEU A 38 1.16 -7.86 4.68
CA LEU A 38 0.19 -6.90 4.13
C LEU A 38 0.31 -5.52 4.79
N SER A 39 0.50 -5.48 6.12
CA SER A 39 0.67 -4.22 6.85
C SER A 39 1.96 -3.49 6.43
N ILE A 40 3.06 -4.22 6.28
CA ILE A 40 4.33 -3.66 5.81
C ILE A 40 4.19 -3.16 4.37
N LEU A 41 3.58 -3.93 3.48
CA LEU A 41 3.32 -3.53 2.09
C LEU A 41 2.48 -2.24 2.02
N GLY A 42 1.39 -2.18 2.79
CA GLY A 42 0.55 -0.99 2.89
C GLY A 42 1.31 0.22 3.42
N TRP A 43 2.21 0.01 4.39
CA TRP A 43 3.02 1.11 4.93
C TRP A 43 4.07 1.62 3.94
N ILE A 44 4.75 0.71 3.22
CA ILE A 44 5.67 1.08 2.13
C ILE A 44 4.92 1.89 1.07
N LEU A 45 3.70 1.46 0.70
CA LEU A 45 2.85 2.16 -0.25
C LEU A 45 2.52 3.58 0.25
N ALA A 46 2.16 3.71 1.54
CA ALA A 46 1.88 5.00 2.15
C ALA A 46 3.11 5.93 2.13
N ILE A 47 4.30 5.41 2.45
CA ILE A 47 5.55 6.16 2.36
C ILE A 47 5.78 6.62 0.91
N LEU A 48 5.60 5.71 -0.06
CA LEU A 48 5.79 6.01 -1.48
C LEU A 48 4.88 7.17 -1.93
N LEU A 49 3.60 7.15 -1.53
CA LEU A 49 2.63 8.23 -1.81
C LEU A 49 2.98 9.56 -1.11
N ILE A 50 3.51 9.53 0.12
CA ILE A 50 3.88 10.75 0.86
C ILE A 50 5.09 11.46 0.22
N PHE A 51 6.06 10.69 -0.27
CA PHE A 51 7.28 11.22 -0.89
C PHE A 51 7.12 11.48 -2.39
N PHE A 52 6.38 10.63 -3.10
CA PHE A 52 6.07 10.74 -4.52
C PHE A 52 4.55 10.87 -4.73
N PRO A 53 3.96 12.05 -4.47
CA PRO A 53 2.52 12.25 -4.62
C PRO A 53 2.06 12.17 -6.08
N ASP A 54 2.96 12.40 -7.04
CA ASP A 54 2.68 12.38 -8.49
C ASP A 54 2.93 11.00 -9.13
N LEU A 55 2.89 9.92 -8.32
CA LEU A 55 2.96 8.56 -8.87
C LEU A 55 1.83 8.36 -9.88
N PRO A 56 2.13 7.78 -11.06
CA PRO A 56 1.11 7.51 -12.04
C PRO A 56 0.07 6.58 -11.43
N GLY A 57 -1.15 7.09 -11.27
CA GLY A 57 -2.27 6.33 -10.72
C GLY A 57 -2.61 5.13 -11.62
N PRO A 58 -3.47 4.20 -11.14
CA PRO A 58 -3.88 3.03 -11.91
C PRO A 58 -4.43 3.41 -13.30
N THR A 59 -5.17 4.51 -13.36
CA THR A 59 -5.72 5.05 -14.61
C THR A 59 -4.63 5.53 -15.57
N GLN A 60 -3.56 6.16 -15.05
CA GLN A 60 -2.42 6.60 -15.85
C GLN A 60 -1.56 5.42 -16.32
N PHE A 61 -1.44 4.38 -15.49
CA PHE A 61 -0.77 3.14 -15.86
C PHE A 61 -1.52 2.41 -16.98
N VAL A 62 -2.85 2.30 -16.88
CA VAL A 62 -3.71 1.77 -17.94
C VAL A 62 -3.53 2.59 -19.21
N SER A 63 -3.61 3.92 -19.16
CA SER A 63 -3.39 4.74 -20.36
C SER A 63 -2.01 4.51 -20.98
N TRP A 64 -0.94 4.43 -20.18
CA TRP A 64 0.41 4.16 -20.68
C TRP A 64 0.54 2.78 -21.34
N MET A 65 -0.09 1.75 -20.76
CA MET A 65 -0.07 0.39 -21.27
C MET A 65 -0.83 0.24 -22.60
N TYR A 66 -1.95 0.96 -22.75
CA TYR A 66 -2.81 0.89 -23.95
C TYR A 66 -2.51 1.96 -25.01
N GLU A 67 -1.74 3.00 -24.69
CA GLU A 67 -1.28 4.01 -25.66
C GLU A 67 -0.65 3.43 -26.94
N PRO A 68 0.27 2.45 -26.88
CA PRO A 68 0.84 1.85 -28.08
C PRO A 68 -0.20 1.07 -28.92
N LEU A 69 -1.18 0.43 -28.28
CA LEU A 69 -2.27 -0.26 -28.96
C LEU A 69 -3.20 0.73 -29.67
N GLY A 70 -3.52 1.86 -29.04
CA GLY A 70 -4.30 2.93 -29.66
C GLY A 70 -3.62 3.52 -30.90
N LYS A 71 -2.29 3.72 -30.84
CA LYS A 71 -1.49 4.18 -32.00
C LYS A 71 -1.44 3.16 -33.14
N TRP A 72 -1.51 1.87 -32.82
CA TRP A 72 -1.51 0.80 -33.81
C TRP A 72 -2.88 0.65 -34.50
N LEU A 73 -3.97 0.82 -33.76
CA LEU A 73 -5.35 0.73 -34.26
C LEU A 73 -5.83 1.97 -35.02
N ALA A 74 -5.22 3.14 -34.76
CA ALA A 74 -5.51 4.39 -35.46
C ALA A 74 -4.79 4.54 -36.82
N LYS A 75 -4.06 3.50 -37.25
CA LYS A 75 -3.36 3.40 -38.54
C LYS A 75 -4.06 2.41 -39.45
#